data_AF-A0AA51GRH1-F1
#
_entry.id   AF-A0AA51GRH1-F1
#
_cell.length_a   1.000
_cell.length_b   1.000
_cell.length_c   1.000
_cell.angle_alpha   90.00
_cell.angle_beta   90.00
_cell.angle_gamma   90.00
#
_symmetry.space_group_name_H-M   'P 1'
#
loop_
_entity.id
_entity.type
_entity.pdbx_description
1 polymer ?
#
loop_
_entity_poly.entity_id
_entity_poly.type
_entity_poly.pdbx_seq_one_letter_code
_entity_poly.pdbx_strand_id
1 'polypeptide(L)'
;MYCYAQLDENNICICVSQLSGEVNLKDMILLESLDYTLLGKKYSDGIWEVIPKPEPPTPEPTDVERIMQAYTDAELRDLEIQQGQEMLAQQMTDIELAVLGGNAV
;
A
#
# COMPACT_ATOMS: atom_id res chain seq x y z
N MET A 1 21.89 -20.90 35.17
CA MET A 1 20.85 -20.83 34.12
C MET A 1 21.20 -19.65 33.25
N TYR A 2 21.42 -19.88 31.97
CA TYR A 2 22.03 -18.90 31.06
C TYR A 2 21.09 -18.66 29.89
N CYS A 3 20.77 -17.39 29.61
CA CYS A 3 19.88 -17.01 28.53
C CYS A 3 20.71 -16.61 27.32
N TYR A 4 20.35 -17.06 26.14
CA TYR A 4 21.08 -16.77 24.91
C TYR A 4 20.16 -16.36 23.77
N ALA A 5 20.60 -15.40 22.98
CA ALA A 5 20.11 -15.17 21.63
C ALA A 5 21.03 -15.87 20.62
N GLN A 6 20.47 -16.73 19.79
CA GLN A 6 21.16 -17.35 18.67
C GLN A 6 20.98 -16.51 17.41
N LEU A 7 22.08 -16.22 16.74
CA LEU A 7 22.15 -15.45 15.51
C LEU A 7 22.27 -16.36 14.28
N ASP A 8 21.72 -15.93 13.15
CA ASP A 8 22.01 -16.50 11.83
C ASP A 8 23.27 -15.90 11.18
N GLU A 9 23.56 -16.32 9.95
CA GLU A 9 24.70 -15.82 9.16
C GLU A 9 24.65 -14.31 8.89
N ASN A 10 23.48 -13.67 9.01
CA ASN A 10 23.27 -12.23 8.82
C ASN A 10 23.27 -11.45 10.15
N ASN A 11 23.64 -12.10 11.26
CA ASN A 11 23.52 -11.59 12.63
C ASN A 11 22.08 -11.28 13.05
N ILE A 12 21.08 -11.99 12.52
CA ILE A 12 19.68 -11.84 12.91
C ILE A 12 19.34 -12.87 13.99
N CYS A 13 18.70 -12.44 15.07
CA CYS A 13 18.27 -13.37 16.10
C CYS A 13 17.15 -14.28 15.58
N ILE A 14 17.43 -15.57 15.54
CA ILE A 14 16.50 -16.62 15.09
C ILE A 14 15.92 -17.43 16.26
N CYS A 15 16.60 -17.42 17.41
CA CYS A 15 16.17 -18.16 18.59
C CYS A 15 16.58 -17.44 19.87
N VAL A 16 15.74 -17.54 20.90
CA VAL A 16 16.06 -17.14 22.27
C VAL A 16 15.82 -18.35 23.16
N SER A 17 16.82 -18.77 23.90
CA SER A 17 16.80 -20.01 24.67
C SER A 17 17.41 -19.85 26.05
N GLN A 18 17.07 -20.78 26.94
CA GLN A 18 17.60 -20.86 28.29
C GLN A 18 18.27 -22.21 28.50
N LEU A 19 19.55 -22.18 28.86
CA LEU A 19 20.39 -23.36 28.98
C LEU A 19 20.82 -23.59 30.43
N SER A 20 21.06 -24.85 30.77
CA SER A 20 21.50 -25.26 32.11
C SER A 20 22.97 -24.90 32.38
N GLY A 21 23.78 -24.73 31.33
CA GLY A 21 25.19 -24.38 31.39
C GLY A 21 25.57 -23.26 30.44
N GLU A 22 26.80 -22.78 30.58
CA GLU A 22 27.37 -21.75 29.72
C GLU A 22 27.74 -22.35 28.35
N VAL A 23 27.40 -21.62 27.30
CA VAL A 23 27.78 -21.92 25.92
C VAL A 23 28.64 -20.78 25.39
N ASN A 24 29.81 -21.14 24.87
CA ASN A 24 30.74 -20.20 24.23
C ASN A 24 30.83 -20.51 22.74
N LEU A 25 29.86 -19.99 21.98
CA LEU A 25 29.79 -20.08 20.53
C LEU A 25 29.66 -18.67 19.96
N LYS A 26 30.23 -18.44 18.77
CA LYS A 26 30.28 -17.11 18.14
C LYS A 26 28.90 -16.55 17.80
N ASP A 27 27.95 -17.43 17.49
CA ASP A 27 26.56 -17.11 17.14
C ASP A 27 25.64 -17.02 18.36
N MET A 28 26.16 -17.19 19.58
CA MET A 28 25.39 -17.16 20.83
C MET A 28 25.75 -15.92 21.66
N ILE A 29 24.80 -15.00 21.77
CA ILE A 29 24.95 -13.79 22.59
C ILE A 29 24.30 -14.05 23.95
N LEU A 30 25.09 -13.98 25.03
CA LEU A 30 24.59 -14.11 26.39
C LEU A 30 23.69 -12.90 26.74
N LEU A 31 22.52 -13.19 27.29
CA LEU A 31 21.52 -12.21 27.70
C LEU A 31 21.41 -12.16 29.23
N GLU A 32 21.09 -10.98 29.76
CA GLU A 32 20.78 -10.82 31.19
C GLU A 32 19.49 -11.55 31.58
N SER A 33 18.53 -11.65 30.66
CA SER A 33 17.24 -12.30 30.86
C SER A 33 16.67 -12.83 29.55
N LEU A 34 15.61 -13.64 29.64
CA LEU A 34 14.95 -14.22 28.48
C LEU A 34 14.09 -13.16 27.77
N ASP A 35 14.58 -12.64 26.65
CA ASP A 35 13.92 -11.56 25.89
C ASP A 35 13.59 -11.99 24.46
N TYR A 36 12.34 -12.37 24.23
CA TYR A 36 11.84 -12.76 22.91
C TYR A 36 11.62 -11.57 21.96
N THR A 37 11.69 -10.33 22.45
CA THR A 37 11.57 -9.13 21.59
C THR A 37 12.77 -8.95 20.67
N LEU A 38 13.85 -9.71 20.90
CA LEU A 38 15.06 -9.72 20.07
C LEU A 38 14.88 -10.51 18.78
N LEU A 39 13.90 -11.41 18.71
CA LEU A 39 13.65 -12.22 17.52
C LEU A 39 13.42 -11.34 16.28
N GLY A 40 14.16 -11.62 15.21
CA GLY A 40 14.13 -10.86 13.96
C GLY A 40 14.89 -9.52 13.99
N LYS A 41 15.46 -9.11 15.13
CA LYS A 41 16.38 -7.98 15.20
C LYS A 41 17.78 -8.40 14.78
N LYS A 42 18.51 -7.47 14.16
CA LYS A 42 19.92 -7.64 13.82
C LYS A 42 20.78 -7.23 15.00
N TYR A 43 21.81 -8.00 15.30
CA TYR A 43 22.83 -7.65 16.27
C TYR A 43 24.04 -7.04 15.56
N SER A 44 24.35 -5.78 15.88
CA SER A 44 25.48 -5.03 15.33
C SER A 44 26.25 -4.38 16.49
N ASP A 45 27.51 -4.79 16.71
CA ASP A 45 28.44 -4.16 17.68
C ASP A 45 27.86 -3.94 19.09
N GLY A 46 27.10 -4.90 19.62
CA GLY A 46 26.49 -4.77 20.96
C GLY A 46 25.06 -4.24 20.97
N ILE A 47 24.53 -3.82 19.83
CA ILE A 47 23.24 -3.14 19.70
C ILE A 47 22.27 -4.01 18.89
N TRP A 48 21.01 -4.05 19.33
CA TRP A 48 19.91 -4.72 18.63
C TRP A 48 19.14 -3.72 17.75
N GLU A 49 19.28 -3.88 16.45
CA GLU A 49 18.66 -3.04 15.43
C GLU A 49 17.38 -3.68 14.88
N VAL A 50 16.32 -2.89 14.73
CA VAL A 50 15.11 -3.34 14.04
C VAL A 50 15.35 -3.33 12.54
N ILE A 51 15.18 -4.47 11.89
CA ILE A 51 15.23 -4.56 10.44
C ILE A 51 13.90 -4.03 9.90
N PRO A 52 13.89 -2.99 9.05
CA PRO A 52 12.67 -2.55 8.39
C PRO A 52 12.11 -3.72 7.59
N LYS A 53 10.91 -4.17 7.93
CA LYS A 53 10.21 -5.16 7.10
C LYS A 53 9.87 -4.46 5.78
N PRO A 54 10.15 -5.06 4.62
CA PRO A 54 9.68 -4.51 3.36
C PRO A 54 8.16 -4.35 3.43
N GLU A 55 7.67 -3.21 2.95
CA GLU A 55 6.24 -2.95 2.86
C GLU A 55 5.60 -4.07 2.02
N PRO A 56 4.43 -4.60 2.43
CA PRO A 56 3.73 -5.55 1.61
C PRO A 56 3.42 -4.92 0.25
N PRO A 57 3.47 -5.69 -0.85
CA PRO A 57 3.07 -5.17 -2.15
C PRO A 57 1.63 -4.68 -2.08
N THR A 58 1.35 -3.55 -2.74
CA THR A 58 -0.03 -3.10 -2.94
C THR A 58 -0.80 -4.18 -3.72
N PRO A 59 -1.97 -4.61 -3.23
CA PRO A 59 -2.76 -5.59 -3.96
C PRO A 59 -3.18 -5.02 -5.31
N GLU A 60 -3.09 -5.84 -6.36
CA GLU A 60 -3.64 -5.48 -7.66
C GLU A 60 -5.17 -5.43 -7.57
N PRO A 61 -5.83 -4.50 -8.29
CA PRO A 61 -7.28 -4.44 -8.30
C PRO A 61 -7.87 -5.72 -8.88
N THR A 62 -8.85 -6.28 -8.18
CA THR A 62 -9.61 -7.45 -8.61
C THR A 62 -10.39 -7.14 -9.89
N ASP A 63 -10.80 -8.19 -10.61
CA ASP A 63 -11.61 -8.01 -11.82
C ASP A 63 -12.92 -7.26 -11.55
N VAL A 64 -13.53 -7.45 -10.37
CA VAL A 64 -14.74 -6.72 -9.96
C VAL A 64 -14.45 -5.23 -9.78
N GLU A 65 -13.34 -4.87 -9.13
CA GLU A 65 -12.94 -3.48 -8.95
C GLU A 65 -12.61 -2.81 -10.29
N ARG A 66 -11.96 -3.53 -11.20
CA ARG A 66 -11.67 -3.04 -12.56
C ARG A 66 -12.95 -2.80 -13.36
N ILE A 67 -13.93 -3.69 -13.26
CA ILE A 67 -15.24 -3.52 -13.91
C ILE A 67 -15.97 -2.31 -13.32
N MET A 68 -15.96 -2.16 -11.99
CA MET A 68 -16.59 -1.01 -11.34
C MET A 68 -15.94 0.31 -11.75
N GLN A 69 -14.61 0.37 -11.83
CA GLN A 69 -13.89 1.55 -12.34
C GLN A 69 -14.27 1.86 -13.79
N ALA A 70 -14.26 0.86 -14.67
CA ALA A 70 -14.64 1.04 -16.07
C ALA A 70 -16.09 1.52 -16.23
N TYR A 71 -17.00 1.05 -15.36
CA TYR A 71 -18.39 1.49 -15.35
C TYR A 71 -18.51 2.95 -14.94
N THR A 72 -17.85 3.36 -13.86
CA THR A 72 -17.81 4.77 -13.42
C THR A 72 -17.25 5.68 -14.51
N ASP A 73 -16.16 5.26 -15.18
CA ASP A 73 -15.56 6.02 -16.29
C ASP A 73 -16.52 6.14 -17.48
N ALA A 74 -17.29 5.10 -17.77
CA ALA A 74 -18.28 5.13 -18.84
C ALA A 74 -19.45 6.07 -18.49
N GLU A 75 -19.98 6.00 -17.27
CA GLU A 75 -21.05 6.91 -16.82
C GLU A 75 -20.62 8.38 -16.90
N LEU A 76 -19.38 8.69 -16.53
CA LEU A 76 -18.87 10.06 -16.60
C LEU A 76 -18.82 10.56 -18.05
N ARG A 77 -18.34 9.73 -18.98
CA ARG A 77 -18.31 10.08 -20.41
C ARG A 77 -19.70 10.31 -20.97
N ASP A 78 -20.66 9.48 -20.59
CA ASP A 78 -22.05 9.61 -21.04
C ASP A 78 -22.65 10.96 -20.57
N LEU A 79 -22.39 11.36 -19.33
CA LEU A 79 -22.81 12.67 -18.82
C LEU A 79 -22.20 13.84 -19.58
N GLU A 80 -20.92 13.76 -19.92
CA GLU A 80 -20.23 14.79 -20.73
C GLU A 80 -20.82 14.91 -22.13
N ILE A 81 -21.13 13.77 -22.76
CA ILE A 81 -21.77 13.72 -24.08
C ILE A 81 -23.16 14.35 -24.01
N GLN A 82 -23.97 13.99 -23.02
CA GLN A 82 -25.31 14.54 -22.86
C GLN A 82 -25.28 16.06 -22.67
N GLN A 83 -24.42 16.58 -21.79
CA GLN A 83 -24.27 18.04 -21.62
C GLN A 83 -23.85 18.74 -22.92
N GLY A 84 -22.93 18.14 -23.68
CA GLY A 84 -22.54 18.64 -24.99
C GLY A 84 -23.71 18.70 -25.97
N GLN A 85 -24.55 17.65 -25.99
CA GLN A 85 -25.75 17.59 -26.83
C GLN A 85 -26.79 18.65 -26.43
N GLU A 86 -27.02 18.85 -25.13
CA GLU A 86 -27.94 19.88 -24.64
C GLU A 86 -27.48 21.29 -25.05
N MET A 87 -26.19 21.57 -24.94
CA MET A 87 -25.62 22.84 -25.36
C MET A 87 -25.76 23.09 -26.87
N LEU A 88 -25.58 22.05 -27.69
CA LEU A 88 -25.80 22.14 -29.13
C LEU A 88 -27.28 22.39 -29.45
N ALA A 89 -28.19 21.69 -28.77
CA ALA A 89 -29.63 21.89 -28.94
C ALA A 89 -30.06 23.32 -28.59
N GLN A 90 -29.52 23.90 -27.51
CA GLN A 90 -29.78 25.29 -27.16
C GLN A 90 -29.29 26.26 -28.24
N GLN A 91 -28.06 26.08 -28.74
CA GLN A 91 -27.52 26.92 -29.82
C GLN A 91 -28.37 26.84 -31.09
N MET A 92 -28.84 25.64 -31.46
CA MET A 92 -29.74 25.48 -32.60
C MET A 92 -31.05 26.22 -32.39
N THR A 93 -31.65 26.11 -31.21
CA THR A 93 -32.90 26.80 -30.85
C THR A 93 -32.73 28.32 -30.92
N ASP A 94 -31.61 28.85 -30.42
CA ASP A 94 -31.32 30.29 -30.45
C ASP A 94 -31.16 30.81 -31.90
N ILE A 95 -30.53 30.02 -32.78
CA ILE A 95 -30.41 30.33 -34.21
C ILE A 95 -31.78 30.31 -34.89
N GLU A 96 -32.60 29.30 -34.64
CA GLU A 96 -33.96 29.21 -35.20
C GLU A 96 -34.80 30.42 -34.80
N LEU A 97 -34.73 30.84 -33.54
CA LEU A 97 -35.46 32.01 -33.04
C LEU A 97 -34.97 33.32 -33.70
N ALA A 98 -33.66 33.47 -33.89
CA ALA A 98 -33.08 34.64 -34.55
C ALA A 98 -33.52 34.74 -36.04
N VAL A 99 -33.62 33.61 -36.74
CA VAL A 99 -34.06 33.56 -38.15
C VAL A 99 -35.56 33.79 -38.29
N LEU A 100 -36.38 33.25 -37.38
CA LEU A 100 -37.85 33.40 -37.43
C LEU A 100 -38.35 34.76 -36.88
N GLY A 101 -37.66 35.34 -35.89
CA GLY A 101 -37.99 36.65 -35.31
C GLY A 101 -37.57 37.85 -36.16
N GLY A 102 -36.69 37.67 -37.14
CA GLY A 102 -36.14 38.74 -37.98
C GLY A 102 -37.02 39.19 -39.17
N ASN A 103 -38.21 38.60 -39.37
CA ASN A 103 -39.07 38.89 -40.53
C ASN A 103 -40.39 39.61 -40.19
N ALA A 104 -40.45 40.30 -39.04
CA ALA A 104 -41.51 41.24 -38.70
C ALA A 104 -41.01 42.69 -38.84
N VAL A 105 -40.91 43.16 -40.09
CA VAL A 105 -40.90 44.60 -40.45
C VAL A 105 -41.98 44.82 -41.49
#